data_AF-A0A399W7Y0-F1
#
_entry.id   AF-A0A399W7Y0-F1
#
_cell.length_a   1.000
_cell.length_b   1.000
_cell.length_c   1.000
_cell.angle_alpha   90.00
_cell.angle_beta   90.00
_cell.angle_gamma   90.00
#
_symmetry.space_group_name_H-M   'P 1'
#
loop_
_entity.id
_entity.type
_entity.pdbx_description
1 polymer ?
#
loop_
_entity_poly.entity_id
_entity_poly.type
_entity_poly.pdbx_seq_one_letter_code
_entity_poly.pdbx_strand_id
1 'polypeptide(L)'
;MGSKEFTKELSLDGEDRLRIKIGIEKGTVKDVVAQYESKIQDTWYPIVRYDCSHGFFHRDLLNSKGEKTKQIIQIQNLKDALT
;
A
#
# COMPACT_ATOMS: atom_id res chain seq x y z
N MET A 1 -19.47 2.53 7.93
CA MET A 1 -18.01 2.59 7.69
C MET A 1 -17.78 3.41 6.44
N GLY A 2 -16.92 4.43 6.50
CA GLY A 2 -16.54 5.22 5.32
C GLY A 2 -15.19 4.74 4.78
N SER A 3 -14.95 4.92 3.49
CA SER A 3 -13.64 4.70 2.91
C SER A 3 -13.32 5.80 1.89
N LYS A 4 -12.06 6.25 1.86
CA LYS A 4 -11.54 7.12 0.82
C LYS A 4 -10.49 6.38 0.01
N GLU A 5 -10.50 6.56 -1.31
CA GLU A 5 -9.50 5.99 -2.21
C GLU A 5 -8.90 7.11 -3.06
N PHE A 6 -7.58 7.07 -3.24
CA PHE A 6 -6.81 8.00 -4.03
C PHE A 6 -5.89 7.21 -4.96
N THR A 7 -5.77 7.66 -6.20
CA THR A 7 -4.79 7.14 -7.15
C THR A 7 -3.90 8.28 -7.60
N LYS A 8 -2.60 8.06 -7.60
CA LYS A 8 -1.59 9.01 -8.05
C LYS A 8 -0.67 8.32 -9.04
N GLU A 9 -0.60 8.85 -10.25
CA GLU A 9 0.42 8.46 -11.23
C GLU A 9 1.81 8.89 -10.72
N LEU A 10 2.78 7.98 -10.81
CA LEU A 10 4.15 8.16 -10.34
C LEU A 10 5.13 8.39 -11.49
N SER A 11 4.84 7.84 -12.68
CA SER A 11 5.64 8.03 -13.89
C SER A 11 4.96 8.97 -14.88
N LEU A 12 5.76 9.60 -15.76
CA LEU A 12 5.25 10.52 -16.79
C LEU A 12 4.55 9.76 -17.93
N ASP A 13 4.97 8.52 -18.16
CA ASP A 13 4.44 7.54 -19.09
C ASP A 13 3.16 6.84 -18.58
N GLY A 14 2.82 7.00 -17.30
CA GLY A 14 1.62 6.41 -16.70
C GLY A 14 1.67 4.89 -16.54
N GLU A 15 2.88 4.30 -16.55
CA GLU A 15 3.08 2.89 -16.26
C GLU A 15 3.21 2.59 -14.76
N ASP A 16 3.48 3.60 -13.93
CA ASP A 16 3.59 3.45 -12.49
C ASP A 16 2.55 4.28 -11.75
N ARG A 17 1.84 3.65 -10.81
CA ARG A 17 0.86 4.35 -9.97
C ARG A 17 0.87 3.90 -8.52
N LEU A 18 0.47 4.82 -7.65
CA LEU A 18 0.24 4.61 -6.24
C LEU A 18 -1.25 4.69 -5.94
N ARG A 19 -1.80 3.64 -5.36
CA ARG A 19 -3.18 3.60 -4.85
C ARG A 19 -3.17 3.62 -3.33
N ILE A 20 -3.90 4.56 -2.75
CA ILE A 20 -4.03 4.71 -1.31
C ILE A 20 -5.49 4.56 -0.93
N LYS A 21 -5.79 3.64 -0.02
CA LYS A 21 -7.12 3.42 0.54
C LYS A 21 -7.09 3.67 2.04
N ILE A 22 -8.03 4.47 2.52
CA ILE A 22 -8.15 4.87 3.92
C ILE A 22 -9.51 4.41 4.43
N GLY A 23 -9.51 3.51 5.41
CA GLY A 23 -10.69 3.09 6.16
C GLY A 23 -10.97 4.04 7.31
N ILE A 24 -12.19 4.59 7.35
CA ILE A 24 -12.62 5.55 8.37
C ILE A 24 -13.81 4.96 9.13
N GLU A 25 -13.64 4.85 10.45
CA GLU A 25 -14.69 4.42 11.36
C GLU A 25 -14.94 5.50 12.41
N LYS A 26 -16.20 5.92 12.57
CA LYS A 26 -16.61 6.96 13.53
C LYS A 26 -15.76 8.24 13.45
N GLY A 27 -15.38 8.65 12.23
CA GLY A 27 -14.55 9.84 11.99
C GLY A 27 -13.05 9.66 12.26
N THR A 28 -12.60 8.48 12.67
CA THR A 28 -11.19 8.18 12.93
C THR A 28 -10.63 7.27 11.83
N VAL A 29 -9.40 7.53 11.39
CA VAL A 29 -8.68 6.63 10.47
C VAL A 29 -8.32 5.36 11.22
N LYS A 30 -8.79 4.21 10.73
CA LYS A 30 -8.53 2.89 11.33
C LYS A 30 -7.48 2.12 10.57
N ASP A 31 -7.55 2.16 9.25
CA ASP A 31 -6.66 1.41 8.38
C ASP A 31 -6.23 2.28 7.22
N VAL A 32 -4.96 2.16 6.83
CA VAL A 32 -4.42 2.76 5.61
C VAL A 32 -3.73 1.66 4.84
N VAL A 33 -4.04 1.58 3.55
CA VAL A 33 -3.38 0.69 2.60
C VAL A 33 -2.77 1.54 1.49
N ALA A 34 -1.47 1.44 1.30
CA ALA A 34 -0.77 2.05 0.17
C ALA A 34 -0.23 0.93 -0.72
N GLN A 35 -0.59 0.94 -1.99
CA GLN A 35 -0.22 -0.09 -2.95
C GLN A 35 0.42 0.56 -4.17
N TYR A 36 1.67 0.17 -4.44
CA TYR A 36 2.36 0.50 -5.67
C TYR A 36 2.04 -0.57 -6.72
N GLU A 37 1.63 -0.12 -7.89
CA GLU A 37 1.34 -0.95 -9.05
C GLU A 37 2.16 -0.44 -10.23
N SER A 38 2.68 -1.38 -11.01
CA SER A 38 3.41 -1.09 -12.25
C SER A 38 2.77 -1.86 -13.41
N LYS A 39 2.74 -1.24 -14.57
CA LYS A 39 2.16 -1.77 -15.79
C LYS A 39 3.24 -2.49 -16.57
N ILE A 40 3.16 -3.82 -16.61
CA ILE A 40 4.12 -4.68 -17.32
C ILE A 40 3.35 -5.41 -18.41
N GLN A 41 3.78 -5.31 -19.68
CA GLN A 41 3.07 -5.93 -20.81
C GLN A 41 1.57 -5.60 -20.84
N ASP A 42 1.27 -4.30 -20.70
CA ASP A 42 -0.10 -3.74 -20.68
C ASP A 42 -0.99 -4.19 -19.51
N THR A 43 -0.47 -4.96 -18.55
CA THR A 43 -1.19 -5.48 -17.38
C THR A 43 -0.69 -4.82 -16.10
N TRP A 44 -1.61 -4.41 -15.22
CA TRP A 44 -1.26 -3.84 -13.91
C TRP A 44 -0.89 -4.94 -12.93
N TYR A 45 0.33 -4.90 -12.42
CA TYR A 45 0.82 -5.80 -11.38
C TYR A 45 1.00 -5.02 -10.08
N PRO A 46 0.41 -5.50 -8.96
CA PRO A 46 0.79 -4.98 -7.66
C PRO A 46 2.23 -5.43 -7.36
N ILE A 47 3.10 -4.48 -7.02
CA ILE A 47 4.52 -4.73 -6.77
C ILE A 47 4.81 -4.72 -5.28
N VAL A 48 4.29 -3.72 -4.57
CA VAL A 48 4.37 -3.66 -3.12
C VAL A 48 3.09 -3.09 -2.53
N ARG A 49 2.66 -3.69 -1.42
CA ARG A 49 1.57 -3.19 -0.61
C ARG A 49 2.05 -2.97 0.81
N TYR A 50 1.74 -1.81 1.34
CA TYR A 50 1.86 -1.46 2.75
C TYR A 50 0.47 -1.39 3.34
N ASP A 51 0.24 -2.06 4.47
CA ASP A 51 -0.97 -1.86 5.25
C ASP A 51 -0.65 -1.62 6.73
N CYS A 52 -1.40 -0.68 7.30
CA CYS A 52 -1.38 -0.36 8.72
C CYS A 52 -2.66 -0.89 9.34
N SER A 53 -2.75 -2.20 9.53
CA SER A 53 -3.86 -2.82 10.25
C SER A 53 -3.39 -3.29 11.63
N HIS A 54 -4.23 -3.12 12.65
CA HIS A 54 -3.95 -3.47 14.06
C HIS A 54 -2.68 -2.84 14.68
N GLY A 55 -2.21 -1.69 14.17
CA GLY A 55 -1.06 -0.97 14.72
C GLY A 55 0.30 -1.53 14.29
N PHE A 56 0.33 -2.51 13.38
CA PHE A 56 1.55 -3.02 12.76
C PHE A 56 1.63 -2.59 11.30
N PHE A 57 2.85 -2.30 10.84
CA PHE A 57 3.11 -2.06 9.43
C PHE A 57 3.50 -3.37 8.77
N HIS A 58 2.69 -3.81 7.83
CA HIS A 58 2.98 -4.96 6.99
C HIS A 58 3.47 -4.50 5.63
N ARG A 59 4.54 -5.13 5.12
CA ARG A 59 4.98 -4.98 3.73
C ARG A 59 4.79 -6.30 3.01
N ASP A 60 3.86 -6.31 2.08
CA ASP A 60 3.65 -7.42 1.16
C ASP A 60 4.36 -7.09 -0.16
N LEU A 61 5.44 -7.83 -0.48
CA LEU A 61 6.04 -7.81 -1.81
C LEU A 61 5.30 -8.80 -2.70
N LEU A 62 4.77 -8.31 -3.80
CA LEU A 62 3.99 -9.05 -4.78
C LEU A 62 4.80 -9.04 -6.08
N ASN A 63 5.11 -10.20 -6.64
CA ASN A 63 5.78 -10.24 -7.93
C ASN A 63 4.79 -10.50 -9.06
N SER A 64 5.21 -10.22 -10.29
CA SER A 64 4.41 -10.46 -11.51
C SER A 64 4.08 -11.94 -11.76
N LYS A 65 4.72 -12.86 -11.01
CA LYS A 65 4.44 -14.30 -11.04
C LYS A 65 3.42 -14.75 -9.98
N GLY A 66 2.89 -13.82 -9.17
CA GLY A 66 1.93 -14.10 -8.11
C GLY A 66 2.54 -14.61 -6.80
N GLU A 67 3.86 -14.68 -6.69
CA GLU A 67 4.53 -15.02 -5.44
C GLU A 67 4.43 -13.82 -4.49
N LYS A 68 3.96 -14.11 -3.28
CA LYS A 68 3.75 -13.11 -2.23
C LYS A 68 4.75 -13.34 -1.11
N THR A 69 5.69 -12.43 -0.95
CA THR A 69 6.61 -12.43 0.20
C THR A 69 6.12 -11.42 1.22
N LYS A 70 5.59 -11.92 2.35
CA LYS A 70 5.22 -11.08 3.48
C LYS A 70 6.47 -10.75 4.30
N GLN A 71 6.74 -9.47 4.47
CA GLN A 71 7.76 -8.99 5.39
C GLN A 71 7.09 -8.15 6.47
N ILE A 72 7.28 -8.59 7.71
CA ILE A 72 6.81 -7.84 8.88
C ILE A 72 7.80 -6.69 9.08
N ILE A 73 7.33 -5.45 9.01
CA ILE A 73 8.14 -4.31 9.44
C ILE A 73 7.87 -4.15 10.93
N GLN A 74 8.84 -4.54 11.75
CA GLN A 74 8.77 -4.35 13.20
C GLN A 74 9.06 -2.90 13.56
N ILE A 75 8.08 -2.03 13.31
CA ILE A 75 8.05 -0.67 13.85
C ILE A 75 7.05 -0.66 15.00
N GLN A 76 7.56 -0.36 16.19
CA GLN A 76 6.76 -0.38 17.42
C GLN A 76 5.85 0.84 17.46
N ASN A 77 6.28 1.97 16.91
CA ASN A 77 5.54 3.23 16.91
C ASN A 77 5.75 4.01 15.60
N LEU A 78 4.82 4.93 15.27
CA LEU A 78 4.95 5.84 14.11
C LEU A 78 6.24 6.68 14.12
N LYS A 79 6.82 6.95 15.30
CA LYS A 79 8.11 7.65 15.41
C LYS A 79 9.26 6.85 14.82
N ASP A 80 9.23 5.53 14.95
CA ASP A 80 10.29 4.65 14.43
C ASP A 80 10.24 4.59 12.90
N ALA A 81 9.09 4.89 12.28
CA ALA A 81 8.91 4.91 10.83
C ALA A 81 9.55 6.12 10.13
N LEU A 82 10.01 7.12 10.88
CA LEU A 82 10.64 8.35 10.35
C LEU A 82 12.18 8.30 10.32
N THR A 83 12.77 7.20 10.80
CA THR A 83 14.23 7.04 10.97
C THR A 83 14.79 6.06 9.96
#